data_AF-G9YGZ4-F1
#
_entry.id   AF-G9YGZ4-F1
#
_cell.length_a   1.000
_cell.length_b   1.000
_cell.length_c   1.000
_cell.angle_alpha   90.00
_cell.angle_beta   90.00
_cell.angle_gamma   90.00
#
_symmetry.space_group_name_H-M   'P 1'
#
loop_
_entity.id
_entity.type
_entity.pdbx_description
1 polymer ?
#
loop_
_entity_poly.entity_id
_entity_poly.type
_entity_poly.pdbx_seq_one_letter_code
_entity_poly.pdbx_strand_id
1 'polypeptide(L)'
;ELLTRADAHPRIVCRIEEDNAMAGLVAAGYGVAIMPDFYLLKYYAVERIPIADKADRRYLFMAVHNRHNMLPVVERFRNFVLARGRNTEA
;
A
#
# COMPACT_ATOMS: atom_id res chain seq x y z
N GLU A 1 -6.31 -3.90 -11.98
CA GLU A 1 -5.72 -4.77 -13.02
C GLU A 1 -5.41 -6.17 -12.52
N LEU A 2 -4.78 -6.35 -11.34
CA LEU A 2 -4.47 -7.67 -10.76
C LEU A 2 -5.59 -8.72 -10.88
N LEU A 3 -6.78 -8.45 -10.30
CA LEU A 3 -7.90 -9.38 -10.33
C LEU A 3 -8.43 -9.64 -11.75
N THR A 4 -8.42 -8.60 -12.61
CA THR A 4 -8.82 -8.71 -14.02
C THR A 4 -7.86 -9.58 -14.82
N ARG A 5 -6.54 -9.42 -14.63
CA ARG A 5 -5.50 -10.22 -15.29
C ARG A 5 -5.57 -11.70 -14.87
N ALA A 6 -5.98 -11.95 -13.64
CA ALA A 6 -6.16 -13.30 -13.10
C ALA A 6 -7.52 -13.94 -13.45
N ASP A 7 -8.39 -13.24 -14.20
CA ASP A 7 -9.79 -13.64 -14.43
C ASP A 7 -10.53 -14.02 -13.11
N ALA A 8 -10.19 -13.30 -12.04
CA ALA A 8 -10.67 -13.57 -10.70
C ALA A 8 -11.89 -12.70 -10.38
N HIS A 9 -12.99 -13.36 -9.99
CA HIS A 9 -14.24 -12.70 -9.63
C HIS A 9 -14.60 -12.98 -8.16
N PRO A 10 -13.90 -12.36 -7.19
CA PRO A 10 -14.18 -12.58 -5.78
C PRO A 10 -15.54 -11.99 -5.38
N ARG A 11 -16.26 -12.68 -4.48
CA ARG A 11 -17.47 -12.15 -3.87
C ARG A 11 -17.12 -11.04 -2.87
N ILE A 12 -17.46 -9.80 -3.20
CA ILE A 12 -17.20 -8.64 -2.34
C ILE A 12 -18.29 -8.58 -1.25
N VAL A 13 -17.92 -8.92 -0.01
CA VAL A 13 -18.83 -8.86 1.16
C VAL A 13 -18.91 -7.46 1.76
N CYS A 14 -17.83 -6.68 1.72
CA CYS A 14 -17.80 -5.29 2.17
C CYS A 14 -16.66 -4.52 1.49
N ARG A 15 -16.68 -3.19 1.57
CA ARG A 15 -15.59 -2.30 1.15
C ARG A 15 -15.19 -1.42 2.33
N ILE A 16 -13.89 -1.31 2.56
CA ILE A 16 -13.32 -0.59 3.69
C ILE A 16 -12.13 0.20 3.15
N GLU A 17 -12.04 1.49 3.52
CA GLU A 17 -10.96 2.36 3.07
C GLU A 17 -9.75 2.36 4.02
N GLU A 18 -9.98 2.04 5.29
CA GLU A 18 -8.96 2.11 6.33
C GLU A 18 -8.33 0.74 6.61
N ASP A 19 -6.99 0.68 6.52
CA ASP A 19 -6.23 -0.56 6.54
C ASP A 19 -6.35 -1.32 7.89
N ASN A 20 -6.37 -0.60 9.02
CA ASN A 20 -6.45 -1.24 10.35
C ASN A 20 -7.82 -1.89 10.59
N ALA A 21 -8.91 -1.26 10.15
CA ALA A 21 -10.26 -1.79 10.21
C ALA A 21 -10.40 -3.06 9.36
N MET A 22 -9.79 -3.05 8.17
CA MET A 22 -9.74 -4.24 7.31
C MET A 22 -9.00 -5.39 7.99
N ALA A 23 -7.81 -5.13 8.55
CA ALA A 23 -7.03 -6.13 9.28
C ALA A 23 -7.77 -6.66 10.51
N GLY A 24 -8.44 -5.79 11.27
CA GLY A 24 -9.25 -6.16 12.43
C GLY A 24 -10.42 -7.10 12.09
N LEU A 25 -11.10 -6.86 10.96
CA LEU A 25 -12.19 -7.73 10.52
C LEU A 25 -11.70 -9.10 10.03
N VAL A 26 -10.57 -9.15 9.33
CA VAL A 26 -9.95 -10.44 8.96
C VAL A 26 -9.53 -11.21 10.21
N ALA A 27 -8.90 -10.54 11.19
CA ALA A 27 -8.52 -11.15 12.46
C ALA A 27 -9.73 -11.66 13.27
N ALA A 28 -10.89 -11.02 13.13
CA ALA A 28 -12.15 -11.44 13.73
C ALA A 28 -12.86 -12.57 12.95
N GLY A 29 -12.27 -13.09 11.86
CA GLY A 29 -12.83 -14.17 11.06
C GLY A 29 -13.96 -13.74 10.11
N TYR A 30 -14.12 -12.45 9.83
CA TYR A 30 -15.17 -11.93 8.95
C TYR A 30 -14.95 -12.35 7.48
N GLY A 31 -13.70 -12.59 7.07
CA GLY A 31 -13.35 -13.01 5.72
C GLY A 31 -11.86 -12.88 5.44
N VAL A 32 -11.52 -12.74 4.16
CA VAL A 32 -10.15 -12.54 3.66
C VAL A 32 -10.03 -11.18 2.98
N ALA A 33 -8.82 -10.61 2.96
CA ALA A 33 -8.54 -9.32 2.34
C ALA A 33 -7.31 -9.37 1.42
N ILE A 34 -7.35 -8.57 0.35
CA ILE A 34 -6.18 -8.25 -0.49
C ILE A 34 -5.79 -6.82 -0.15
N MET A 35 -4.62 -6.63 0.46
CA MET A 35 -4.18 -5.34 0.98
C MET A 35 -2.64 -5.25 0.95
N PRO A 36 -2.03 -4.06 1.05
CA PRO A 36 -0.56 -3.95 1.18
C PRO A 36 -0.06 -4.67 2.43
N ASP A 37 1.16 -5.21 2.37
CA ASP A 37 1.87 -5.62 3.58
C ASP A 37 2.40 -4.36 4.30
N PHE A 38 1.79 -4.01 5.42
CA PHE A 38 2.15 -2.83 6.21
C PHE A 38 2.56 -3.20 7.64
N TYR A 39 3.35 -2.33 8.26
CA TYR A 39 4.11 -2.63 9.48
C TYR A 39 3.27 -3.01 10.72
N LEU A 40 1.97 -2.69 10.75
CA LEU A 40 1.09 -3.04 11.86
C LEU A 40 0.45 -4.43 11.72
N LEU A 41 0.48 -5.07 10.54
CA LEU A 41 -0.12 -6.40 10.35
C LEU A 41 0.42 -7.45 11.33
N LYS A 42 1.67 -7.32 11.76
CA LYS A 42 2.31 -8.19 12.76
C LYS A 42 1.61 -8.21 14.13
N TYR A 43 0.75 -7.24 14.41
CA TYR A 43 -0.02 -7.15 15.66
C TYR A 43 -1.43 -7.75 15.53
N TYR A 44 -1.84 -8.18 14.34
CA TYR A 44 -3.12 -8.82 14.10
C TYR A 44 -2.93 -10.34 14.00
N ALA A 45 -3.91 -11.10 14.50
CA ALA A 45 -3.95 -12.55 14.36
C ALA A 45 -4.38 -12.95 12.94
N VAL A 46 -3.51 -12.71 11.96
CA VAL A 46 -3.77 -12.98 10.53
C VAL A 46 -2.60 -13.71 9.89
N GLU A 47 -2.90 -14.60 8.95
CA GLU A 47 -1.90 -15.22 8.09
C GLU A 47 -1.66 -14.36 6.85
N ARG A 48 -0.40 -14.21 6.45
CA ARG A 48 0.01 -13.41 5.29
C ARG A 48 0.39 -14.35 4.15
N ILE A 49 -0.39 -14.32 3.07
CA ILE A 49 -0.13 -15.11 1.87
C ILE A 49 0.42 -14.17 0.79
N PRO A 50 1.69 -14.35 0.35
CA PRO A 50 2.26 -13.49 -0.68
C PRO A 50 1.59 -13.76 -2.04
N ILE A 51 1.36 -12.70 -2.81
CA ILE A 51 0.88 -12.80 -4.19
C ILE A 51 2.05 -13.30 -5.05
N ALA A 52 1.85 -14.43 -5.75
CA ALA A 52 2.92 -15.12 -6.48
C ALA A 52 3.44 -14.33 -7.70
N ASP A 53 2.58 -13.56 -8.38
CA ASP A 53 2.98 -12.76 -9.53
C ASP A 53 3.73 -11.50 -9.07
N LYS A 54 5.02 -11.41 -9.46
CA LYS A 54 5.91 -10.28 -9.14
C LYS A 54 5.66 -9.04 -10.00
N ALA A 55 4.82 -9.13 -11.04
CA ALA A 55 4.61 -8.05 -12.00
C ALA A 55 3.99 -6.78 -11.37
N ASP A 56 3.18 -6.92 -10.32
CA ASP A 56 2.42 -5.82 -9.74
C ASP A 56 3.08 -5.27 -8.47
N ARG A 57 4.20 -4.53 -8.63
CA ARG A 57 4.79 -3.76 -7.51
C ARG A 57 3.97 -2.50 -7.26
N ARG A 58 3.58 -2.27 -6.00
CA ARG A 58 2.96 -1.01 -5.57
C ARG A 58 4.05 0.03 -5.29
N TYR A 59 4.11 1.06 -6.12
CA TYR A 59 5.01 2.20 -5.92
C TYR A 59 4.32 3.30 -5.12
N LEU A 60 5.07 3.93 -4.20
CA LEU A 60 4.65 5.15 -3.50
C LEU A 60 5.41 6.33 -4.08
N PHE A 61 4.69 7.40 -4.41
CA PHE A 61 5.27 8.59 -5.06
C PHE A 61 5.08 9.83 -4.21
N MET A 62 6.06 10.74 -4.28
CA MET A 62 5.90 12.11 -3.80
C MET A 62 5.33 12.96 -4.93
N ALA A 63 4.08 13.42 -4.77
CA ALA A 63 3.46 14.36 -5.70
C ALA A 63 3.88 15.80 -5.36
N VAL A 64 4.33 16.56 -6.36
CA VAL A 64 4.69 17.98 -6.24
C VAL A 64 4.03 18.78 -7.35
N HIS A 65 3.60 20.00 -7.04
CA HIS A 65 3.00 20.88 -8.03
C HIS A 65 4.09 21.49 -8.94
N ASN A 66 3.93 21.37 -10.26
CA ASN A 66 4.94 21.75 -11.25
C ASN A 66 4.93 23.24 -11.65
N ARG A 67 3.85 23.98 -11.34
CA ARG A 67 3.62 25.34 -11.88
C ARG A 67 3.97 26.50 -10.93
N HIS A 68 4.58 26.26 -9.77
CA HIS A 68 4.97 27.33 -8.86
C HIS A 68 6.40 27.16 -8.36
N ASN A 69 7.12 28.28 -8.19
CA ASN A 69 8.37 28.29 -7.45
C ASN A 69 8.09 27.79 -6.03
N MET A 70 8.59 26.59 -5.72
CA MET A 70 8.49 26.05 -4.37
C MET A 70 9.35 26.89 -3.44
N LEU A 71 8.86 27.13 -2.22
CA LEU A 71 9.67 27.78 -1.20
C LEU A 71 10.94 26.94 -0.98
N PRO A 72 12.12 27.56 -0.74
CA PRO A 72 13.36 26.83 -0.54
C PRO A 72 13.28 25.74 0.55
N VAL A 73 12.43 25.93 1.57
CA VAL A 73 12.18 24.91 2.61
C VAL A 73 11.46 23.67 2.07
N VAL A 74 10.52 23.85 1.15
CA VAL A 74 9.78 22.75 0.50
C VAL A 74 10.71 21.98 -0.42
N GLU A 75 11.59 22.67 -1.16
CA GLU A 75 12.59 22.00 -2.00
C GLU A 75 13.61 21.21 -1.17
N ARG A 76 14.08 21.76 -0.05
CA ARG A 76 14.96 21.03 0.89
C ARG A 76 14.29 19.76 1.40
N PHE A 77 13.02 19.84 1.79
CA PHE A 77 12.27 18.66 2.25
C PHE A 77 12.05 17.64 1.13
N ARG A 78 11.65 18.07 -0.07
CA ARG A 78 11.54 17.21 -1.25
C ARG A 78 12.83 16.44 -1.50
N ASN A 79 13.96 17.14 -1.53
CA ASN A 79 15.27 16.54 -1.79
C ASN A 79 15.66 15.57 -0.67
N PHE A 80 15.36 15.90 0.58
CA PHE A 80 15.56 14.99 1.73
C PHE A 80 14.76 13.69 1.60
N VAL A 81 13.47 13.78 1.25
CA VAL A 81 12.63 12.59 1.08
C VAL A 81 13.10 11.76 -0.12
N LEU A 82 13.43 12.39 -1.25
CA LEU A 82 13.94 11.68 -2.44
C LEU A 82 15.28 11.00 -2.19
N ALA A 83 16.17 11.60 -1.39
CA ALA A 83 17.45 11.00 -1.03
C ALA A 83 17.28 9.74 -0.15
N ARG A 84 16.26 9.71 0.73
CA ARG A 84 16.00 8.58 1.63
C ARG A 84 15.07 7.53 1.03
N GLY A 85 14.11 7.94 0.21
CA GLY A 85 13.09 7.07 -0.38
C GLY A 85 13.60 6.16 -1.49
N ARG A 86 14.83 6.37 -2.00
CA ARG A 86 15.47 5.51 -3.00
C ARG A 86 16.05 4.21 -2.45
N ASN A 87 16.09 4.02 -1.13
CA ASN A 87 16.81 2.91 -0.47
C ASN A 87 15.95 1.70 -0.08
N THR A 88 14.71 1.57 -0.57
CA THR A 88 13.84 0.43 -0.22
C THR A 88 13.97 -0.77 -1.19
N GLU A 89 15.15 -0.95 -1.81
CA GLU A 89 15.46 -2.09 -2.69
C GLU A 89 16.69 -2.89 -2.23
N ALA A 90 16.87 -3.08 -0.93
CA ALA A 90 17.82 -4.06 -0.37
C ALA A 90 17.08 -5.17 0.37
#